data_AF-A0A7S2DGQ2-F1
#
_entry.id   AF-A0A7S2DGQ2-F1
#
_cell.length_a   1.000
_cell.length_b   1.000
_cell.length_c   1.000
_cell.angle_alpha   90.00
_cell.angle_beta   90.00
_cell.angle_gamma   90.00
#
_symmetry.space_group_name_H-M   'P 1'
#
loop_
_entity.id
_entity.type
_entity.pdbx_description
1 polymer ?
#
loop_
_entity_poly.entity_id
_entity_poly.type
_entity_poly.pdbx_seq_one_letter_code
_entity_poly.pdbx_strand_id
1 'polypeptide(L)'
;TTYDHAKWAVGSDTGSTWACIVDNNRCTSQYKRGGLVQCFMNSEFHAVLIGGTLEVDECGESDDTSTLDDEVACCHYDDATCSTGDVCCLSSCYDPSTCSYTESGCTGSYGQVHDCTWDTDDGICVVGSSK
;
A
#
# COMPACT_ATOMS: atom_id res chain seq x y z
N THR A 1 -4.48 24.09 15.69
CA THR A 1 -3.60 25.29 15.77
C THR A 1 -3.46 25.89 14.38
N THR A 2 -3.35 27.22 14.22
CA THR A 2 -3.36 27.88 12.89
C THR A 2 -2.07 28.60 12.51
N TYR A 3 -1.06 28.57 13.39
CA TYR A 3 0.20 29.34 13.22
C TYR A 3 1.43 28.47 12.97
N ASP A 4 1.25 27.15 12.86
CA ASP A 4 2.31 26.21 12.46
C ASP A 4 1.93 25.61 11.10
N HIS A 5 2.91 25.46 10.22
CA HIS A 5 2.74 24.76 8.96
C HIS A 5 2.51 23.26 9.19
N ALA A 6 2.87 22.72 10.36
CA ALA A 6 2.66 21.36 10.85
C ALA A 6 3.24 20.28 9.91
N LYS A 7 4.41 20.57 9.33
CA LYS A 7 5.09 19.79 8.30
C LYS A 7 6.24 18.94 8.84
N TRP A 8 5.96 18.25 9.94
CA TRP A 8 6.93 17.39 10.62
C TRP A 8 6.24 16.30 11.44
N ALA A 9 6.94 15.19 11.65
CA ALA A 9 6.53 14.07 12.48
C ALA A 9 7.71 13.57 13.32
N VAL A 10 7.40 12.98 14.47
CA VAL A 10 8.38 12.44 15.42
C VAL A 10 7.87 11.09 15.92
N GLY A 11 8.74 10.09 16.03
CA GLY A 11 8.35 8.76 16.52
C GLY A 11 7.97 8.78 18.00
N SER A 12 6.86 8.13 18.36
CA SER A 12 6.35 8.02 19.73
C SER A 12 6.90 6.80 20.49
N ASP A 13 7.43 5.80 19.78
CA ASP A 13 7.90 4.56 20.39
C ASP A 13 9.10 4.76 21.32
N THR A 14 9.08 4.09 22.47
CA THR A 14 10.21 4.06 23.39
C THR A 14 11.41 3.40 22.73
N GLY A 15 12.43 4.21 22.39
CA GLY A 15 13.67 3.77 21.74
C GLY A 15 13.83 4.26 20.30
N SER A 16 12.78 4.81 19.71
CA SER A 16 12.86 5.49 18.41
C SER A 16 13.34 6.93 18.58
N THR A 17 14.24 7.37 17.70
CA THR A 17 14.65 8.78 17.60
C THR A 17 14.39 9.33 16.20
N TRP A 18 13.42 8.73 15.51
CA TRP A 18 13.00 9.16 14.18
C TRP A 18 12.37 10.55 14.24
N ALA A 19 12.86 11.42 13.37
CA ALA A 19 12.22 12.67 13.00
C ALA A 19 12.07 12.72 11.49
N CYS A 20 10.92 13.19 11.03
CA CYS A 20 10.61 13.34 9.61
C CYS A 20 10.17 14.77 9.32
N ILE A 21 10.71 15.33 8.24
CA ILE A 21 10.25 16.57 7.64
C ILE A 21 9.48 16.20 6.37
N VAL A 22 8.28 16.76 6.23
CA VAL A 22 7.31 16.34 5.21
C VAL A 22 6.79 17.55 4.43
N ASP A 23 6.48 17.37 3.15
CA ASP A 23 5.82 18.42 2.38
C ASP A 23 4.34 18.59 2.74
N ASN A 24 3.74 17.53 3.30
CA ASN A 24 2.34 17.50 3.70
C ASN A 24 2.22 17.92 5.17
N ASN A 25 1.16 18.65 5.50
CA ASN A 25 0.84 18.98 6.88
C ASN A 25 -0.10 17.93 7.48
N ARG A 26 -0.51 18.12 8.74
CA ARG A 26 -1.42 17.21 9.47
C ARG A 26 -2.90 17.39 9.13
N CYS A 27 -3.25 18.13 8.07
CA CYS A 27 -4.65 18.27 7.66
C CYS A 27 -5.14 16.97 6.99
N THR A 28 -6.36 16.55 7.32
CA THR A 28 -7.00 15.35 6.73
C THR A 28 -7.27 15.52 5.23
N SER A 29 -7.57 16.73 4.78
CA SER A 29 -7.72 17.05 3.35
C SER A 29 -6.41 17.49 2.72
N GLN A 30 -6.06 16.90 1.57
CA GLN A 30 -4.87 17.24 0.78
C GLN A 30 -5.20 17.30 -0.72
N TYR A 31 -4.44 18.11 -1.47
CA TYR A 31 -4.49 18.08 -2.93
C TYR A 31 -3.74 16.86 -3.47
N LYS A 32 -4.21 16.30 -4.60
CA LYS A 32 -3.48 15.26 -5.34
C LYS A 32 -2.27 15.89 -6.04
N ARG A 33 -1.08 15.73 -5.45
CA ARG A 33 0.20 16.20 -5.98
C ARG A 33 1.34 15.38 -5.39
N GLY A 34 2.50 15.39 -6.04
CA GLY A 34 3.72 14.83 -5.46
C GLY A 34 4.09 15.53 -4.15
N GLY A 35 4.71 14.77 -3.26
CA GLY A 35 5.27 15.27 -2.01
C GLY A 35 6.48 14.44 -1.60
N LEU A 36 7.34 15.02 -0.78
CA LEU A 36 8.52 14.38 -0.23
C LEU A 36 8.37 14.18 1.28
N VAL A 37 9.01 13.11 1.76
CA VAL A 37 9.34 12.92 3.16
C VAL A 37 10.83 12.62 3.28
N GLN A 38 11.50 13.31 4.21
CA GLN A 38 12.86 12.97 4.63
C GLN A 38 12.83 12.61 6.10
N CYS A 39 13.12 11.35 6.39
CA CYS A 39 13.26 10.85 7.75
C CYS A 39 14.73 10.59 8.08
N PHE A 40 15.10 10.83 9.33
CA PHE A 40 16.42 10.51 9.88
C PHE A 40 16.31 10.24 11.39
N MET A 41 17.25 9.47 11.92
CA MET A 41 17.37 9.26 13.36
C MET A 41 18.28 10.32 13.97
N ASN A 42 17.77 11.10 14.91
CA ASN A 42 18.55 12.08 15.66
C ASN A 42 17.92 12.31 17.03
N SER A 43 18.62 11.90 18.09
CA SER A 43 18.10 11.96 19.47
C SER A 43 17.90 13.38 19.99
N GLU A 44 18.79 14.31 19.64
CA GLU A 44 18.69 15.71 20.11
C GLU A 44 17.51 16.41 19.46
N PHE A 45 17.35 16.25 18.14
CA PHE A 45 16.25 16.83 17.39
C PHE A 45 14.91 16.20 17.77
N HIS A 46 14.87 14.88 17.93
CA HIS A 46 13.71 14.15 18.45
C HIS A 46 13.29 14.69 19.83
N ALA A 47 14.23 14.85 20.76
CA ALA A 47 13.95 15.36 22.11
C ALA A 47 13.35 16.78 22.08
N VAL A 48 13.84 17.66 21.20
CA VAL A 48 13.27 19.01 21.02
C VAL A 48 11.84 18.94 20.51
N LEU A 49 11.59 18.13 19.47
CA LEU A 49 10.26 18.02 18.86
C LEU A 49 9.23 17.38 19.79
N ILE A 50 9.62 16.29 20.47
CA ILE A 50 8.73 15.59 21.41
C ILE A 50 8.50 16.43 22.66
N GLY A 51 9.53 17.12 23.17
CA GLY A 51 9.42 18.01 24.33
C GLY A 51 8.56 19.26 24.07
N GLY A 52 8.46 19.69 22.81
CA GLY A 52 7.56 20.77 22.39
C GLY A 52 6.11 20.34 22.15
N THR A 53 5.81 19.03 22.20
CA THR A 53 4.48 18.49 21.96
C THR A 53 3.66 18.56 23.25
N LEU A 54 2.61 19.38 23.26
CA LEU A 54 1.75 19.59 24.44
C LEU A 54 0.64 18.54 24.56
N GLU A 55 0.12 18.11 23.41
CA GLU A 55 -0.99 17.18 23.31
C GLU A 55 -0.70 16.21 22.16
N VAL A 56 -1.05 14.95 22.38
CA VAL A 56 -0.99 13.89 21.38
C VAL A 56 -2.43 13.47 21.14
N ASP A 57 -2.90 13.65 19.91
CA ASP A 57 -4.17 13.10 19.50
C ASP A 57 -4.00 11.60 19.21
N GLU A 58 -5.03 10.81 19.49
CA GLU A 58 -5.11 9.46 18.95
C GLU A 58 -5.04 9.56 17.43
N CYS A 59 -4.15 8.78 16.82
CA CYS A 59 -4.31 8.49 15.40
C CYS A 59 -5.71 7.92 15.27
N GLY A 60 -6.61 8.61 14.56
CA GLY A 60 -7.92 8.05 14.26
C GLY A 60 -7.73 6.64 13.75
N GLU A 61 -8.60 5.71 14.16
CA GLU A 61 -8.66 4.40 13.50
C GLU A 61 -8.60 4.70 12.01
N SER A 62 -7.60 4.15 11.34
CA SER A 62 -7.59 4.15 9.89
C SER A 62 -8.96 3.60 9.50
N ASP A 63 -9.83 4.46 8.98
CA ASP A 63 -10.96 4.01 8.18
C ASP A 63 -10.31 3.44 6.92
N ASP A 64 -9.76 2.24 7.09
CA ASP A 64 -9.12 1.39 6.12
C ASP A 64 -10.22 0.77 5.25
N THR A 65 -11.16 1.61 4.82
CA THR A 65 -12.06 1.35 3.71
C THR A 65 -11.54 1.97 2.43
N SER A 66 -10.41 2.71 2.47
CA SER A 66 -9.47 2.59 1.36
C SER A 66 -8.78 1.25 1.53
N THR A 67 -9.28 0.23 0.84
CA THR A 67 -8.53 -0.97 0.50
C THR A 67 -7.21 -0.50 -0.13
N LEU A 68 -6.19 -0.25 0.69
CA LEU A 68 -4.82 -0.43 0.27
C LEU A 68 -4.79 -1.90 -0.11
N ASP A 69 -4.79 -2.13 -1.42
CA ASP A 69 -4.67 -3.41 -2.09
C ASP A 69 -4.36 -4.52 -1.09
N ASP A 70 -5.35 -5.37 -0.81
CA ASP A 70 -5.07 -6.79 -0.53
C ASP A 70 -3.94 -7.13 -1.49
N GLU A 71 -2.71 -7.33 -0.99
CA GLU A 71 -1.53 -7.42 -1.85
C GLU A 71 -1.85 -8.41 -2.97
N VAL A 72 -2.14 -7.89 -4.15
CA VAL A 72 -2.65 -8.68 -5.26
C VAL A 72 -1.50 -9.57 -5.67
N ALA A 73 -1.47 -10.79 -5.17
CA ALA A 73 -0.33 -11.66 -5.34
C ALA A 73 -0.36 -12.25 -6.75
N CYS A 74 0.83 -12.47 -7.31
CA CYS A 74 0.94 -13.29 -8.51
C CYS A 74 0.67 -14.75 -8.14
N CYS A 75 -0.37 -15.33 -8.73
CA CYS A 75 -0.61 -16.77 -8.79
C CYS A 75 0.08 -17.32 -10.05
N HIS A 76 1.06 -18.19 -9.88
CA HIS A 76 1.79 -18.87 -10.96
C HIS A 76 1.23 -20.27 -11.25
N TYR A 77 1.54 -20.79 -12.45
CA TYR A 77 1.05 -22.11 -12.91
C TYR A 77 1.37 -23.24 -11.93
N ASP A 78 2.56 -23.15 -11.33
CA ASP A 78 3.12 -24.17 -10.46
C ASP A 78 2.76 -23.94 -8.98
N ASP A 79 2.03 -22.87 -8.67
CA ASP A 79 1.68 -22.56 -7.29
C ASP A 79 0.62 -23.53 -6.79
N ALA A 80 0.89 -24.16 -5.64
CA ALA A 80 -0.02 -25.14 -5.06
C ALA A 80 -1.28 -24.49 -4.47
N THR A 81 -1.23 -23.19 -4.18
CA THR A 81 -2.29 -22.45 -3.50
C THR A 81 -2.35 -21.02 -4.03
N CYS A 82 -3.48 -20.66 -4.63
CA CYS A 82 -3.80 -19.29 -5.00
C CYS A 82 -5.14 -18.90 -4.36
N SER A 83 -5.27 -17.64 -4.01
CA SER A 83 -6.47 -17.07 -3.40
C SER A 83 -7.34 -16.41 -4.46
N THR A 84 -8.65 -16.43 -4.26
CA THR A 84 -9.57 -15.65 -5.09
C THR A 84 -9.17 -14.18 -5.06
N GLY A 85 -9.04 -13.56 -6.24
CA GLY A 85 -8.56 -12.18 -6.40
C GLY A 85 -7.08 -12.07 -6.78
N ASP A 86 -6.26 -13.11 -6.61
CA ASP A 86 -4.87 -13.10 -7.05
C ASP A 86 -4.76 -12.95 -8.58
N VAL A 87 -3.70 -12.31 -9.09
CA VAL A 87 -3.49 -12.17 -10.53
C VAL A 87 -2.80 -13.41 -11.07
N CYS A 88 -3.39 -14.01 -12.10
CA CYS A 88 -2.78 -15.14 -12.79
C CYS A 88 -1.60 -14.65 -13.64
N CYS A 89 -0.39 -14.86 -13.14
CA CYS A 89 0.84 -14.28 -13.67
C CYS A 89 1.64 -15.26 -14.53
N LEU A 90 2.35 -14.71 -15.52
CA LEU A 90 3.37 -15.43 -16.28
C LEU A 90 4.50 -15.91 -15.35
N SER A 91 5.02 -17.11 -15.60
CA SER A 91 5.99 -17.81 -14.73
C SER A 91 7.33 -17.09 -14.48
N SER A 92 7.62 -16.01 -15.18
CA SER A 92 8.87 -15.25 -15.06
C SER A 92 8.67 -13.83 -14.54
N CYS A 93 7.52 -13.52 -13.96
CA CYS A 93 7.22 -12.16 -13.54
C CYS A 93 6.43 -12.08 -12.23
N TYR A 94 6.83 -11.16 -11.36
CA TYR A 94 6.30 -11.05 -9.99
C TYR A 94 5.51 -9.75 -9.76
N ASP A 95 5.27 -8.99 -10.82
CA ASP A 95 4.50 -7.75 -10.75
C ASP A 95 3.10 -7.97 -11.35
N PRO A 96 2.04 -8.03 -10.53
CA PRO A 96 0.67 -8.30 -10.98
C PRO A 96 0.15 -7.25 -11.96
N SER A 97 0.66 -6.01 -11.90
CA SER A 97 0.21 -4.91 -12.74
C SER A 97 0.74 -4.98 -14.19
N THR A 98 1.81 -5.76 -14.42
CA THR A 98 2.47 -5.82 -15.73
C THR A 98 2.48 -7.22 -16.35
N CYS A 99 2.00 -8.24 -15.63
CA CYS A 99 2.27 -9.63 -15.99
C CYS A 99 1.09 -10.59 -15.94
N SER A 100 -0.13 -10.06 -16.00
CA SER A 100 -1.32 -10.89 -16.23
C SER A 100 -1.36 -11.46 -17.66
N TYR A 101 -1.98 -12.62 -17.83
CA TYR A 101 -2.26 -13.19 -19.15
C TYR A 101 -3.21 -12.30 -19.95
N THR A 102 -3.13 -12.30 -21.28
CA THR A 102 -4.16 -11.68 -22.14
C THR A 102 -5.50 -12.40 -21.99
N GLU A 103 -6.62 -11.76 -22.35
CA GLU A 103 -7.97 -12.35 -22.35
C GLU A 103 -8.02 -13.77 -22.94
N SER A 104 -7.35 -13.96 -24.09
CA SER A 104 -7.22 -15.26 -24.76
C SER A 104 -6.37 -16.29 -24.00
N GLY A 105 -5.36 -15.85 -23.25
CA GLY A 105 -4.52 -16.69 -22.41
C GLY A 105 -5.20 -17.03 -21.08
N CYS A 106 -5.98 -16.09 -20.55
CA CYS A 106 -6.74 -16.23 -19.32
C CYS A 106 -7.81 -17.33 -19.42
N THR A 107 -8.45 -17.47 -20.57
CA THR A 107 -9.43 -18.54 -20.84
C THR A 107 -8.81 -19.83 -21.38
N GLY A 108 -7.48 -19.84 -21.57
CA GLY A 108 -6.72 -20.97 -22.08
C GLY A 108 -6.43 -22.04 -21.03
N SER A 109 -5.50 -22.94 -21.35
CA SER A 109 -5.14 -24.08 -20.49
C SER A 109 -4.69 -23.70 -19.08
N TYR A 110 -4.16 -22.48 -18.91
CA TYR A 110 -3.71 -21.97 -17.61
C TYR A 110 -4.89 -21.56 -16.72
N GLY A 111 -5.86 -20.81 -17.24
CA GLY A 111 -7.01 -20.38 -16.44
C GLY A 111 -7.89 -21.52 -15.94
N GLN A 112 -7.76 -22.72 -16.51
CA GLN A 112 -8.45 -23.92 -16.02
C GLN A 112 -7.78 -24.54 -14.78
N VAL A 113 -6.54 -24.15 -14.43
CA VAL A 113 -5.84 -24.71 -13.26
C VAL A 113 -6.28 -24.02 -11.98
N HIS A 114 -6.38 -22.69 -12.00
CA HIS A 114 -6.76 -21.86 -10.85
C HIS A 114 -8.10 -21.16 -11.04
N ASP A 115 -8.96 -21.65 -11.94
CA ASP A 115 -10.24 -21.01 -12.27
C ASP A 115 -10.09 -19.50 -12.59
N CYS A 116 -9.02 -19.12 -13.30
CA CYS A 116 -8.77 -17.73 -13.65
C CYS A 116 -9.85 -17.21 -14.60
N THR A 117 -10.35 -16.02 -14.30
CA THR A 117 -11.34 -15.30 -15.08
C THR A 117 -10.79 -13.96 -15.54
N TRP A 118 -11.19 -13.56 -16.74
CA TRP A 118 -10.83 -12.26 -17.28
C TRP A 118 -11.71 -11.18 -16.67
N ASP A 119 -11.08 -10.21 -16.00
CA ASP A 119 -11.73 -9.00 -15.53
C ASP A 119 -11.74 -7.96 -16.67
N THR A 120 -12.93 -7.64 -17.18
CA THR A 120 -13.09 -6.68 -18.26
C THR A 120 -12.94 -5.23 -17.83
N ASP A 121 -13.15 -4.93 -16.55
CA ASP A 121 -13.11 -3.57 -16.02
C ASP A 121 -11.66 -3.14 -15.82
N ASP A 122 -10.82 -4.05 -15.29
CA ASP A 122 -9.40 -3.79 -15.04
C ASP A 122 -8.47 -4.31 -16.15
N GLY A 123 -8.97 -5.15 -17.06
CA GLY A 123 -8.20 -5.68 -18.19
C GLY A 123 -7.09 -6.63 -17.75
N ILE A 124 -7.32 -7.40 -16.68
CA ILE A 124 -6.38 -8.33 -16.07
C ILE A 124 -7.02 -9.71 -15.87
N CYS A 125 -6.17 -10.74 -15.79
CA CYS A 125 -6.59 -12.11 -15.52
C CYS A 125 -6.41 -12.41 -14.03
N VAL A 126 -7.51 -12.70 -13.33
CA VAL A 126 -7.52 -12.93 -11.87
C VAL A 126 -8.11 -14.30 -11.53
N VAL A 127 -7.71 -14.88 -10.41
CA VAL A 127 -8.29 -16.11 -9.85
C VAL A 127 -9.76 -15.82 -9.50
N GLY A 128 -10.68 -16.42 -10.25
CA GLY A 128 -12.12 -16.25 -10.06
C GLY A 128 -12.61 -16.92 -8.78
N SER A 129 -13.74 -16.46 -8.26
CA SER A 129 -14.30 -16.97 -7.01
C SER A 129 -14.62 -18.46 -7.08
N SER A 130 -14.20 -19.15 -6.01
CA SER A 130 -14.73 -20.48 -5.62
C SER A 130 -16.26 -20.45 -5.68
N LYS A 131 -16.85 -21.45 -6.35
CA LYS A 131 -18.30 -21.64 -6.57
C LYS A 131 -19.25 -21.05 -5.52
#